data_AF-A0A1F2ZZR1-F1
#
_entry.id   AF-A0A1F2ZZR1-F1
#
_cell.length_a   1.000
_cell.length_b   1.000
_cell.length_c   1.000
_cell.angle_alpha   90.00
_cell.angle_beta   90.00
_cell.angle_gamma   90.00
#
_symmetry.space_group_name_H-M   'P 1'
#
loop_
_entity.id
_entity.type
_entity.pdbx_description
1 polymer ?
#
loop_
_entity_poly.entity_id
_entity_poly.type
_entity_poly.pdbx_seq_one_letter_code
_entity_poly.pdbx_strand_id
1 'polypeptide(L)'
;RFPQFGRERLAQSLAAAGIAYVHEGTALGGKPQSGGSYDDLAARPDFARALERLTARAGETSLCLMCAEKEPLDCHRTVLVARRLVERGVAIDHLLADGGIRPHTEIEEALLAKVERGGPDLFTSGEDRATRLARAWGLRERAMKGKSA
;
A
#
# COMPACT_ATOMS: atom_id res chain seq x y z
N ARG A 1 -22.76 5.66 -0.41
CA ARG A 1 -23.11 4.65 -1.45
C ARG A 1 -23.03 3.20 -0.95
N PHE A 2 -22.35 2.88 0.16
CA PHE A 2 -22.39 1.54 0.77
C PHE A 2 -22.45 1.63 2.32
N PRO A 3 -23.66 1.68 2.92
CA PRO A 3 -23.81 1.89 4.37
C PRO A 3 -23.21 0.74 5.20
N GLN A 4 -23.17 -0.48 4.68
CA GLN A 4 -22.60 -1.66 5.34
C GLN A 4 -21.08 -1.57 5.56
N PHE A 5 -20.38 -0.80 4.72
CA PHE A 5 -18.95 -0.51 4.90
C PHE A 5 -18.72 0.77 5.71
N GLY A 6 -19.78 1.36 6.27
CA GLY A 6 -19.67 2.41 7.26
C GLY A 6 -18.99 1.88 8.51
N ARG A 7 -18.13 2.71 9.12
CA ARG A 7 -17.27 2.35 10.25
C ARG A 7 -18.02 1.60 11.36
N GLU A 8 -19.17 2.11 11.77
CA GLU A 8 -19.94 1.56 12.89
C GLU A 8 -20.51 0.17 12.54
N ARG A 9 -21.06 -0.01 11.34
CA ARG A 9 -21.65 -1.28 10.90
C ARG A 9 -20.60 -2.35 10.62
N LEU A 10 -19.47 -1.94 10.04
CA LEU A 10 -18.33 -2.82 9.80
C LEU A 10 -17.75 -3.32 11.14
N ALA A 11 -17.57 -2.43 12.11
CA ALA A 11 -17.09 -2.79 13.44
C ALA A 11 -18.02 -3.81 14.13
N GLN A 12 -19.34 -3.61 14.05
CA GLN A 12 -20.31 -4.56 14.60
C GLN A 12 -20.24 -5.93 13.91
N SER A 13 -20.15 -5.96 12.58
CA SER A 13 -20.11 -7.20 11.81
C SER A 13 -18.83 -7.99 12.08
N LEU A 14 -17.69 -7.31 12.16
CA LEU A 14 -16.40 -7.92 12.50
C LEU A 14 -16.37 -8.42 13.94
N ALA A 15 -16.90 -7.66 14.90
CA ALA A 15 -17.00 -8.08 16.29
C ALA A 15 -17.85 -9.36 16.45
N ALA A 16 -18.98 -9.45 15.73
CA ALA A 16 -19.81 -10.65 15.72
C ALA A 16 -19.08 -11.88 15.13
N ALA A 17 -18.09 -11.66 14.26
CA ALA A 17 -17.22 -12.69 13.72
C ALA A 17 -15.94 -12.93 14.56
N GLY A 18 -15.80 -12.28 15.73
CA GLY A 18 -14.61 -12.40 16.59
C GLY A 18 -13.37 -11.65 16.07
N ILE A 19 -13.54 -10.72 15.12
CA ILE A 19 -12.44 -9.95 14.52
C ILE A 19 -12.42 -8.55 15.13
N ALA A 20 -11.28 -8.18 15.72
CA ALA A 20 -11.06 -6.83 16.22
C ALA A 20 -10.92 -5.82 15.06
N TYR A 21 -11.56 -4.66 15.19
CA TYR A 21 -11.51 -3.60 14.20
C TYR A 21 -10.91 -2.33 14.77
N VAL A 22 -9.87 -1.82 14.10
CA VAL A 22 -9.21 -0.55 14.45
C VAL A 22 -9.18 0.35 13.23
N HIS A 23 -9.66 1.58 13.40
CA HIS A 23 -9.66 2.57 12.33
C HIS A 23 -8.39 3.44 12.39
N GLU A 24 -7.45 3.19 11.49
CA GLU A 24 -6.19 3.95 11.34
C GLU A 24 -6.24 4.96 10.17
N GLY A 25 -7.43 5.34 9.71
CA GLY A 25 -7.60 6.22 8.55
C GLY A 25 -7.08 7.65 8.72
N THR A 26 -6.85 8.12 9.95
CA THR A 26 -6.27 9.44 10.20
C THR A 26 -4.77 9.49 9.94
N ALA A 27 -4.06 8.42 10.33
CA ALA A 27 -2.60 8.35 10.24
C ALA A 27 -2.11 7.63 8.98
N LEU A 28 -2.79 6.55 8.57
CA LEU A 28 -2.43 5.73 7.41
C LEU A 28 -3.39 5.90 6.23
N GLY A 29 -4.47 6.64 6.43
CA GLY A 29 -5.37 7.02 5.35
C GLY A 29 -4.99 8.38 4.77
N GLY A 30 -5.50 8.63 3.56
CA GLY A 30 -5.33 9.90 2.88
C GLY A 30 -4.68 9.75 1.51
N LYS A 31 -5.11 10.60 0.59
CA LYS A 31 -4.38 10.90 -0.64
C LYS A 31 -3.62 12.21 -0.39
N PRO A 32 -2.42 12.40 -0.96
CA PRO A 32 -1.72 13.66 -0.87
C PRO A 32 -2.63 14.79 -1.36
N GLN A 33 -2.74 15.86 -0.57
CA GLN A 33 -3.50 17.04 -0.97
C GLN A 33 -2.66 17.88 -1.95
N SER A 34 -3.33 18.54 -2.90
CA SER A 34 -2.82 19.68 -3.67
C SER A 34 -1.36 19.58 -4.16
N GLY A 35 -0.99 18.44 -4.78
CA GLY A 35 0.33 18.26 -5.39
C GLY A 35 1.40 17.60 -4.50
N GLY A 36 1.11 17.31 -3.23
CA GLY A 36 2.02 16.56 -2.36
C GLY A 36 2.30 15.13 -2.85
N SER A 37 3.37 14.52 -2.37
CA SER A 37 3.77 13.15 -2.68
C SER A 37 3.39 12.15 -1.58
N TYR A 38 3.40 10.86 -1.90
CA TYR A 38 3.31 9.81 -0.87
C TYR A 38 4.51 9.83 0.05
N ASP A 39 5.66 10.30 -0.40
CA ASP A 39 6.86 10.46 0.44
C ASP A 39 6.64 11.56 1.49
N ASP A 40 5.96 12.66 1.14
CA ASP A 40 5.59 13.70 2.10
C ASP A 40 4.64 13.17 3.18
N LEU A 41 3.69 12.29 2.81
CA LEU A 41 2.82 11.63 3.77
C LEU A 41 3.60 10.65 4.66
N ALA A 42 4.53 9.89 4.07
CA ALA A 42 5.34 8.92 4.78
C ALA A 42 6.32 9.58 5.77
N ALA A 43 6.72 10.83 5.52
CA ALA A 43 7.58 11.61 6.38
C ALA A 43 6.88 12.15 7.64
N ARG A 44 5.55 12.09 7.73
CA ARG A 44 4.82 12.62 8.89
C ARG A 44 5.07 11.76 10.14
N PRO A 45 5.27 12.37 11.33
CA PRO A 45 5.48 11.63 12.56
C PRO A 45 4.34 10.69 12.97
N ASP A 46 3.09 11.06 12.64
CA ASP A 46 1.92 10.23 12.93
C ASP A 46 1.84 8.99 12.05
N PHE A 47 2.26 9.10 10.79
CA PHE A 47 2.40 7.97 9.88
C PHE A 47 3.46 6.97 10.38
N ALA A 48 4.65 7.46 10.73
CA ALA A 48 5.73 6.62 11.26
C ALA A 48 5.29 5.84 12.51
N ARG A 49 4.69 6.53 13.49
CA ARG A 49 4.12 5.91 14.69
C ARG A 49 3.04 4.88 14.38
N ALA A 50 2.25 5.08 13.33
CA ALA A 50 1.22 4.12 12.95
C ALA A 50 1.83 2.86 12.32
N LEU A 51 2.89 2.99 11.53
CA LEU A 51 3.64 1.83 11.04
C LEU A 51 4.28 1.04 12.19
N GLU A 52 4.89 1.71 13.16
CA GLU A 52 5.46 1.04 14.35
C GLU A 52 4.41 0.23 15.11
N ARG A 53 3.21 0.80 15.33
CA ARG A 53 2.09 0.08 15.94
C ARG A 53 1.67 -1.15 15.12
N LEU A 54 1.62 -1.04 13.80
CA LEU A 54 1.27 -2.16 12.93
C LEU A 54 2.35 -3.25 12.97
N THR A 55 3.62 -2.89 12.87
CA THR A 55 4.74 -3.84 12.92
C THR A 55 4.76 -4.59 14.25
N ALA A 56 4.59 -3.89 15.38
CA ALA A 56 4.54 -4.53 16.70
C ALA A 56 3.37 -5.52 16.79
N ARG A 57 2.17 -5.09 16.40
CA ARG A 57 0.97 -5.94 16.43
C ARG A 57 1.06 -7.14 15.49
N ALA A 58 1.69 -6.98 14.33
CA ALA A 58 1.88 -8.08 13.37
C ALA A 58 2.75 -9.22 13.95
N GLY A 59 3.59 -8.94 14.94
CA GLY A 59 4.36 -9.96 15.66
C GLY A 59 3.54 -10.73 16.69
N GLU A 60 2.39 -10.20 17.13
CA GLU A 60 1.54 -10.79 18.17
C GLU A 60 0.28 -11.43 17.60
N THR A 61 -0.23 -10.92 16.48
CA THR A 61 -1.51 -11.32 15.90
C THR A 61 -1.52 -11.16 14.38
N SER A 62 -2.38 -11.93 13.71
CA SER A 62 -2.61 -11.79 12.28
C SER A 62 -3.40 -10.52 11.99
N LEU A 63 -2.83 -9.63 11.18
CA LEU A 63 -3.45 -8.36 10.79
C LEU A 63 -3.92 -8.40 9.34
N CYS A 64 -5.07 -7.78 9.09
CA CYS A 64 -5.57 -7.53 7.74
C CYS A 64 -5.79 -6.02 7.55
N LEU A 65 -5.08 -5.41 6.60
CA LEU A 65 -5.27 -4.02 6.20
C LEU A 65 -6.29 -3.96 5.05
N MET A 66 -7.40 -3.26 5.26
CA MET A 66 -8.47 -3.16 4.25
C MET A 66 -8.23 -2.00 3.27
N CYS A 67 -8.46 -2.24 1.97
CA CYS A 67 -8.44 -1.25 0.88
C CYS A 67 -9.77 -1.36 0.09
N ALA A 68 -10.16 -0.31 -0.64
CA ALA A 68 -11.39 -0.32 -1.45
C ALA A 68 -11.11 -0.70 -2.92
N GLU A 69 -9.83 -0.71 -3.29
CA GLU A 69 -9.33 -0.94 -4.64
C GLU A 69 -9.07 -2.44 -4.87
N LYS A 70 -9.52 -2.95 -6.03
CA LYS A 70 -9.39 -4.37 -6.40
C LYS A 70 -7.95 -4.77 -6.77
N GLU A 71 -7.24 -3.91 -7.50
CA GLU A 71 -5.88 -4.19 -7.96
C GLU A 71 -4.87 -3.54 -7.02
N PRO A 72 -3.93 -4.31 -6.41
CA PRO A 72 -2.91 -3.77 -5.54
C PRO A 72 -2.16 -2.57 -6.10
N LEU A 73 -1.78 -2.59 -7.38
CA LEU A 73 -1.08 -1.46 -7.98
C LEU A 73 -1.96 -0.21 -8.13
N ASP A 74 -3.29 -0.32 -8.21
CA ASP A 74 -4.23 0.82 -8.20
C ASP A 74 -4.64 1.25 -6.76
N CYS A 75 -4.26 0.49 -5.72
CA CYS A 75 -4.51 0.82 -4.32
C CYS A 75 -3.44 1.78 -3.78
N HIS A 76 -3.86 2.94 -3.27
CA HIS A 76 -2.93 3.90 -2.65
C HIS A 76 -2.22 3.32 -1.42
N ARG A 77 -2.89 2.45 -0.66
CA ARG A 77 -2.28 1.79 0.51
C ARG A 77 -1.17 0.84 0.12
N THR A 78 -1.21 0.24 -1.07
CA THR A 78 -0.08 -0.58 -1.55
C THR A 78 1.13 0.30 -1.84
N VAL A 79 0.91 1.36 -2.61
CA VAL A 79 1.99 2.29 -3.04
C VAL A 79 2.62 3.02 -1.85
N LEU A 80 1.81 3.38 -0.85
CA LEU A 80 2.25 4.08 0.35
C LEU A 80 2.55 3.11 1.51
N VAL A 81 1.53 2.49 2.08
CA VAL A 81 1.64 1.78 3.38
C VAL A 81 2.40 0.46 3.23
N ALA A 82 2.00 -0.40 2.29
CA ALA A 82 2.59 -1.72 2.14
C ALA A 82 4.07 -1.63 1.75
N ARG A 83 4.41 -0.74 0.81
CA ARG A 83 5.81 -0.43 0.48
C ARG A 83 6.65 -0.10 1.73
N ARG A 84 6.17 0.84 2.57
CA ARG A 84 6.91 1.27 3.77
C ARG A 84 6.99 0.20 4.86
N LEU A 85 6.04 -0.74 4.90
CA LEU A 85 6.10 -1.90 5.80
C LEU A 85 7.10 -2.95 5.31
N VAL A 86 7.16 -3.23 4.01
CA VAL A 86 8.14 -4.16 3.42
C VAL A 86 9.57 -3.62 3.57
N GLU A 87 9.77 -2.31 3.38
CA GLU A 87 11.05 -1.63 3.66
C GLU A 87 11.50 -1.81 5.13
N ARG A 88 10.58 -2.13 6.05
CA ARG A 88 10.83 -2.43 7.47
C ARG A 88 10.92 -3.93 7.78
N GLY A 89 10.94 -4.78 6.75
CA GLY A 89 11.04 -6.24 6.88
C GLY A 89 9.72 -6.95 7.20
N VAL A 90 8.58 -6.27 7.09
CA VAL A 90 7.27 -6.90 7.30
C VAL A 90 6.85 -7.62 6.02
N ALA A 91 6.60 -8.93 6.10
CA ALA A 91 6.02 -9.69 5.01
C ALA A 91 4.56 -9.28 4.78
N ILE A 92 4.17 -9.06 3.53
CA ILE A 92 2.81 -8.66 3.15
C ILE A 92 2.32 -9.53 2.01
N ASP A 93 1.11 -10.05 2.18
CA ASP A 93 0.34 -10.72 1.16
C ASP A 93 -0.90 -9.90 0.79
N HIS A 94 -1.18 -9.83 -0.51
CA HIS A 94 -2.35 -9.13 -1.04
C HIS A 94 -3.46 -10.12 -1.34
N LEU A 95 -4.62 -9.91 -0.72
CA LEU A 95 -5.85 -10.63 -1.04
C LEU A 95 -6.48 -10.03 -2.30
N LEU A 96 -6.55 -10.83 -3.37
CA LEU A 96 -7.09 -10.43 -4.67
C LEU A 96 -8.60 -10.71 -4.73
N ALA A 97 -9.30 -10.04 -5.65
CA ALA A 97 -10.76 -10.13 -5.74
C ALA A 97 -11.29 -11.48 -6.23
N ASP A 98 -10.45 -12.34 -6.80
CA ASP A 98 -10.77 -13.73 -7.13
C ASP A 98 -10.50 -14.69 -5.96
N GLY A 99 -10.07 -14.17 -4.80
CA GLY A 99 -9.68 -14.95 -3.63
C GLY A 99 -8.22 -15.41 -3.67
N GLY A 100 -7.47 -15.09 -4.74
CA GLY A 100 -6.05 -15.36 -4.83
C GLY A 100 -5.25 -14.56 -3.81
N ILE A 101 -4.08 -15.10 -3.44
CA ILE A 101 -3.12 -14.44 -2.55
C ILE A 101 -1.85 -14.18 -3.36
N ARG A 102 -1.34 -12.95 -3.30
CA ARG A 102 -0.12 -12.56 -4.00
C ARG A 102 0.85 -11.86 -3.05
N PRO A 103 2.06 -12.38 -2.84
CA PRO A 103 3.10 -11.71 -2.06
C PRO A 103 3.43 -10.32 -2.60
N HIS A 104 3.81 -9.39 -1.73
CA HIS A 104 4.20 -8.04 -2.14
C HIS A 104 5.37 -8.04 -3.12
N THR A 105 6.31 -8.99 -2.99
CA THR A 105 7.44 -9.15 -3.91
C THR A 105 6.98 -9.37 -5.35
N GLU A 106 5.93 -10.15 -5.58
CA GLU A 106 5.37 -10.35 -6.92
C GLU A 106 4.70 -9.08 -7.47
N ILE A 107 4.15 -8.22 -6.60
CA ILE A 107 3.66 -6.90 -6.99
C ILE A 107 4.80 -6.02 -7.50
N GLU A 108 5.93 -6.03 -6.78
CA GLU A 108 7.13 -5.29 -7.15
C GLU A 108 7.70 -5.77 -8.48
N GLU A 109 7.82 -7.09 -8.68
CA GLU A 109 8.30 -7.64 -9.95
C GLU A 109 7.35 -7.30 -11.12
N ALA A 110 6.03 -7.40 -10.90
CA ALA A 110 5.05 -6.98 -11.90
C ALA A 110 5.11 -5.48 -12.21
N LEU A 111 5.46 -4.64 -11.21
CA LEU A 111 5.67 -3.20 -11.40
C LEU A 111 6.94 -2.91 -12.19
N LEU A 112 8.06 -3.55 -11.84
CA LEU A 112 9.33 -3.42 -12.56
C LEU A 112 9.16 -3.83 -14.03
N ALA A 113 8.55 -5.00 -14.29
CA ALA A 113 8.30 -5.49 -15.64
C ALA A 113 7.37 -4.58 -16.47
N LYS A 114 6.54 -3.74 -15.84
CA LYS A 114 5.73 -2.74 -16.56
C LYS A 114 6.55 -1.51 -16.97
N VAL A 115 7.51 -1.10 -16.14
CA VAL A 115 8.38 0.04 -16.43
C VAL A 115 9.48 -0.34 -17.43
N GLU A 116 10.06 -1.53 -17.28
CA GLU A 116 11.14 -2.05 -18.13
C GLU A 116 10.68 -2.52 -19.51
N ARG A 117 9.37 -2.60 -19.77
CA ARG A 117 8.83 -2.85 -21.12
C ARG A 117 9.20 -1.75 -22.14
N GLY A 118 9.79 -0.64 -21.70
CA GLY A 118 10.48 0.35 -22.54
C GLY A 118 11.95 0.01 -22.89
N GLY A 119 12.48 -1.11 -22.39
CA GLY A 119 13.88 -1.53 -22.51
C GLY A 119 14.81 -0.84 -21.48
N PRO A 120 15.92 -1.48 -21.08
CA PRO A 120 17.00 -0.77 -20.39
C PRO A 120 17.60 0.27 -21.36
N ASP A 121 17.61 1.53 -20.95
CA ASP A 121 18.35 2.58 -21.65
C ASP A 121 19.83 2.57 -21.21
N LEU A 122 20.66 3.35 -21.90
CA LEU A 122 22.11 3.44 -21.65
C LEU A 122 22.46 3.87 -20.20
N PHE A 123 21.51 4.39 -19.44
CA PHE A 123 21.69 4.93 -18.10
C PHE A 123 21.18 3.99 -16.99
N THR A 124 20.49 2.91 -17.34
CA THR A 124 19.76 2.07 -16.37
C THR A 124 20.30 0.65 -16.25
N SER A 125 21.23 0.25 -17.12
CA SER A 125 21.85 -1.08 -17.10
C SER A 125 22.74 -1.36 -15.89
N GLY A 126 23.14 -0.33 -15.14
CA GLY A 126 23.96 -0.44 -13.93
C GLY A 126 23.22 -0.16 -12.62
N GLU A 127 21.91 0.12 -12.66
CA GLU A 127 21.14 0.44 -11.45
C GLU A 127 20.81 -0.82 -10.63
N ASP A 128 21.03 -0.74 -9.32
CA ASP A 128 20.55 -1.77 -8.39
C ASP A 128 19.01 -1.84 -8.36
N ARG A 129 18.47 -2.97 -7.86
CA ARG A 129 17.03 -3.21 -7.80
C ARG A 129 16.28 -2.15 -6.99
N ALA A 130 16.86 -1.65 -5.90
CA ALA A 130 16.18 -0.72 -5.00
C ALA A 130 15.97 0.64 -5.67
N THR A 131 16.98 1.14 -6.39
CA THR A 131 16.90 2.35 -7.21
C THR A 131 15.84 2.23 -8.30
N ARG A 132 15.85 1.12 -9.05
CA ARG A 132 14.83 0.85 -10.08
C ARG A 132 13.42 0.82 -9.51
N LEU A 133 13.23 0.15 -8.37
CA LEU A 133 11.94 0.03 -7.72
C LEU A 133 11.45 1.38 -7.17
N ALA A 134 12.31 2.19 -6.58
CA ALA A 134 11.96 3.53 -6.12
C ALA A 134 11.46 4.42 -7.27
N ARG A 135 12.15 4.38 -8.42
CA ARG A 135 11.71 5.06 -9.64
C ARG A 135 10.36 4.53 -10.15
N ALA A 136 10.18 3.21 -10.16
CA ALA A 136 8.95 2.58 -10.60
C ALA A 136 7.74 2.97 -9.73
N TRP A 137 7.91 3.03 -8.40
CA TRP A 137 6.90 3.54 -7.49
C TRP A 137 6.57 5.01 -7.74
N GLY A 138 7.57 5.85 -7.98
CA GLY A 138 7.34 7.27 -8.32
C GLY A 138 6.57 7.46 -9.62
N LEU A 139 6.87 6.68 -10.67
CA LEU A 139 6.09 6.65 -11.91
C LEU A 139 4.65 6.21 -11.66
N ARG A 140 4.48 5.18 -10.82
CA ARG A 140 3.17 4.63 -10.49
C ARG A 140 2.29 5.63 -9.75
N GLU A 141 2.85 6.30 -8.75
CA GLU A 141 2.18 7.37 -8.02
C GLU A 141 1.71 8.49 -8.96
N ARG A 142 2.58 8.96 -9.87
CA ARG A 142 2.22 9.98 -10.86
C ARG A 142 1.06 9.53 -11.75
N ALA A 143 1.11 8.28 -12.23
CA ALA A 143 0.03 7.71 -13.03
C ALA A 143 -1.31 7.62 -12.27
N MET A 144 -1.28 7.38 -10.95
CA MET A 144 -2.48 7.37 -10.12
C MET A 144 -3.08 8.77 -9.94
N LYS A 145 -2.25 9.81 -9.84
CA LYS A 145 -2.71 11.21 -9.78
C LYS A 145 -3.34 11.66 -11.11
N GLY A 146 -2.75 11.27 -12.24
CA GLY A 146 -3.23 11.64 -13.58
C GLY A 146 -4.58 11.03 -13.98
N LYS A 147 -5.02 9.91 -13.37
CA LYS A 147 -6.36 9.33 -13.57
C LYS A 147 -7.46 10.03 -12.77
N SER A 148 -7.09 10.93 -11.86
CA SER A 148 -8.00 11.56 -10.90
C SER A 148 -8.36 13.01 -11.26
N ALA A 149 -7.88 13.48 -12.42
CA ALA A 149 -8.21 14.76 -13.06
C ALA A 149 -9.09 14.47 -14.29
#